data_AF-A0A8T1Y711-F1
#
_entry.id   AF-A0A8T1Y711-F1
#
_cell.length_a   1.000
_cell.length_b   1.000
_cell.length_c   1.000
_cell.angle_alpha   90.00
_cell.angle_beta   90.00
_cell.angle_gamma   90.00
#
_symmetry.space_group_name_H-M   'P 1'
#
loop_
_entity.id
_entity.type
_entity.pdbx_description
1 polymer ?
#
loop_
_entity_poly.entity_id
_entity_poly.type
_entity_poly.pdbx_seq_one_letter_code
_entity_poly.pdbx_strand_id
1 'polypeptide(L)'
;MEAFSSFFDSQNRRSWSYDSLKNFRQISPAVQNHLKRVYLTLCCALVASAFGAYLHMLWNIEKRLSLLFLSAVLQGASVGPLIKVAIDVDPSILITAFVGTAVAFVCFSVAAMLARRREYLYLGGLLSSALSILMWLQFASSIFGGSASVFKFELYFGLLIFVGYMVVDTQEIIEKAHLGDMDYVKHSLTLFTDFVAVFVRILIIMLKNSTDKKEKKKKRRN
;
A
#
# COMPACT_ATOMS: atom_id res chain seq x y z
N MET A 1 42.43 -4.07 -21.59
CA MET A 1 41.65 -4.87 -20.63
C MET A 1 42.51 -5.74 -19.71
N GLU A 2 43.84 -5.71 -19.84
CA GLU A 2 44.75 -6.51 -18.98
C GLU A 2 44.96 -5.92 -17.57
N ALA A 3 44.54 -4.67 -17.33
CA ALA A 3 44.63 -4.02 -16.02
C ALA A 3 43.55 -4.49 -15.03
N PHE A 4 42.49 -5.16 -15.48
CA PHE A 4 41.38 -5.58 -14.62
C PHE A 4 41.53 -7.02 -14.12
N SER A 5 42.27 -7.85 -14.86
CA SER A 5 42.61 -9.22 -14.47
C SER A 5 43.61 -9.29 -13.31
N SER A 6 44.40 -8.23 -13.07
CA SER A 6 45.35 -8.20 -11.94
C SER A 6 44.68 -7.90 -10.59
N PHE A 7 43.49 -7.29 -10.59
CA PHE A 7 42.81 -6.89 -9.36
C PHE A 7 42.08 -8.05 -8.68
N PHE A 8 41.47 -8.96 -9.45
CA PHE A 8 40.71 -10.10 -8.91
C PHE A 8 41.58 -11.29 -8.46
N ASP A 9 42.87 -11.30 -8.78
CA ASP A 9 43.80 -12.37 -8.39
C ASP A 9 44.22 -12.29 -6.91
N SER A 10 43.87 -11.20 -6.20
CA SER A 10 44.27 -10.96 -4.81
C SER A 10 43.47 -11.75 -3.75
N GLN A 11 42.26 -12.23 -4.07
CA GLN A 11 41.47 -13.02 -3.11
C GLN A 11 41.75 -14.54 -3.14
N ASN A 12 42.71 -14.97 -3.96
CA ASN A 12 43.12 -16.36 -4.14
C ASN A 12 44.07 -16.92 -3.04
N ARG A 13 43.82 -16.66 -1.74
CA ARG A 13 44.62 -17.28 -0.65
C ARG A 13 43.82 -17.64 0.61
N ARG A 14 42.83 -18.51 0.46
CA ARG A 14 42.49 -19.50 1.51
C ARG A 14 42.46 -20.87 0.86
N SER A 15 43.65 -21.48 0.77
CA SER A 15 43.84 -22.83 0.25
C SER A 15 42.99 -23.82 1.06
N TRP A 16 41.85 -24.20 0.49
CA TRP A 16 41.09 -25.35 0.94
C TRP A 16 41.82 -26.59 0.44
N SER A 17 42.43 -27.34 1.35
CA SER A 17 43.14 -28.57 1.01
C SER A 17 42.12 -29.65 0.65
N TYR A 18 42.04 -29.96 -0.65
CA TYR A 18 41.20 -31.01 -1.22
C TYR A 18 41.60 -32.42 -0.76
N ASP A 19 42.76 -32.59 -0.11
CA ASP A 19 43.22 -33.89 0.38
C ASP A 19 42.40 -34.40 1.59
N SER A 20 41.85 -33.48 2.39
CA SER A 20 40.90 -33.82 3.46
C SER A 20 39.57 -34.35 2.91
N LEU A 21 39.20 -33.97 1.68
CA LEU A 21 37.98 -34.42 1.00
C LEU A 21 38.14 -35.77 0.28
N LYS A 22 39.35 -36.35 0.21
CA LYS A 22 39.58 -37.66 -0.43
C LYS A 22 39.78 -38.80 0.60
N ASN A 23 39.93 -38.47 1.89
CA ASN A 23 40.04 -39.44 2.99
C ASN A 23 38.70 -40.07 3.45
N PHE A 24 37.59 -39.86 2.72
CA PHE A 24 36.28 -40.46 3.05
C PHE A 24 36.23 -42.00 2.95
N ARG A 25 37.23 -42.62 2.32
CA ARG A 25 37.35 -44.10 2.25
C ARG A 25 37.84 -44.75 3.54
N GLN A 26 38.40 -43.99 4.49
CA GLN A 26 38.82 -44.51 5.81
C GLN A 26 37.74 -44.39 6.90
N ILE A 27 36.53 -43.95 6.55
CA ILE A 27 35.45 -43.73 7.51
C ILE A 27 34.72 -45.04 7.81
N SER A 28 34.72 -45.44 9.09
CA SER A 28 34.04 -46.64 9.59
C SER A 28 32.57 -46.69 9.11
N PRO A 29 32.06 -47.86 8.68
CA PRO A 29 30.70 -47.99 8.14
C PRO A 29 29.60 -47.53 9.12
N ALA A 30 29.87 -47.58 10.43
CA ALA A 30 28.98 -47.04 11.46
C ALA A 30 28.82 -45.51 11.34
N VAL A 31 29.90 -44.78 11.08
CA VAL A 31 29.90 -43.32 10.93
C VAL A 31 29.21 -42.91 9.64
N GLN A 32 29.40 -43.67 8.54
CA GLN A 32 28.69 -43.42 7.30
C GLN A 32 27.18 -43.61 7.44
N ASN A 33 26.74 -44.64 8.17
CA ASN A 33 25.32 -44.89 8.40
C ASN A 33 24.71 -43.82 9.31
N HIS A 34 25.46 -43.35 10.31
CA HIS A 34 25.07 -42.21 11.13
C HIS A 34 24.94 -40.93 10.30
N LEU A 35 25.93 -40.61 9.47
CA LEU A 35 25.89 -39.43 8.59
C LEU A 35 24.70 -39.50 7.62
N LYS A 36 24.43 -40.66 7.02
CA LYS A 36 23.25 -40.84 6.15
C LYS A 36 21.95 -40.54 6.88
N ARG A 37 21.81 -41.00 8.13
CA ARG A 37 20.63 -40.69 8.96
C ARG A 37 20.55 -39.20 9.29
N VAL A 38 21.67 -38.55 9.62
CA VAL A 38 21.74 -37.11 9.91
C VAL A 38 21.35 -36.28 8.68
N TYR A 39 21.85 -36.61 7.50
CA TYR A 39 21.50 -35.89 6.27
C TYR A 39 20.05 -36.16 5.84
N LEU A 40 19.55 -37.38 6.06
CA LEU A 40 18.16 -37.72 5.77
C LEU A 40 17.20 -36.96 6.71
N THR A 41 17.48 -36.91 8.01
CA THR A 41 16.65 -36.15 8.96
C THR A 41 16.73 -34.64 8.69
N LEU A 42 17.90 -34.11 8.34
CA LEU A 42 18.06 -32.72 7.95
C LEU A 42 17.27 -32.40 6.67
N CYS A 43 17.32 -33.27 5.66
CA CYS A 43 16.53 -33.11 4.44
C CYS A 43 15.03 -33.13 4.73
N CYS A 44 14.56 -34.10 5.52
CA CYS A 44 13.16 -34.15 5.95
C CYS A 44 12.75 -32.89 6.73
N ALA A 45 13.61 -32.37 7.61
CA ALA A 45 13.34 -31.15 8.36
C ALA A 45 13.28 -29.89 7.46
N LEU A 46 14.16 -29.79 6.47
CA LEU A 46 14.16 -28.69 5.50
C LEU A 46 12.94 -28.73 4.59
N VAL A 47 12.54 -29.92 4.12
CA VAL A 47 11.32 -30.11 3.33
C VAL A 47 10.08 -29.80 4.16
N ALA A 48 10.00 -30.29 5.40
CA ALA A 48 8.90 -29.98 6.32
C ALA A 48 8.83 -28.49 6.67
N SER A 49 9.98 -27.83 6.83
CA SER A 49 10.07 -26.39 7.10
C SER A 49 9.66 -25.55 5.88
N ALA A 50 10.11 -25.90 4.68
CA ALA A 50 9.69 -25.24 3.44
C ALA A 50 8.19 -25.45 3.17
N PHE A 51 7.69 -26.66 3.41
CA PHE A 51 6.26 -26.98 3.31
C PHE A 51 5.43 -26.22 4.36
N GLY A 52 5.92 -26.12 5.60
CA GLY A 52 5.29 -25.31 6.66
C GLY A 52 5.31 -23.81 6.37
N ALA A 53 6.39 -23.29 5.80
CA ALA A 53 6.50 -21.90 5.37
C ALA A 53 5.58 -21.60 4.17
N TYR A 54 5.45 -22.53 3.23
CA TYR A 54 4.54 -22.43 2.08
C TYR A 54 3.07 -22.52 2.51
N LEU A 55 2.75 -23.44 3.43
CA LEU A 55 1.42 -23.49 4.04
C LEU A 55 1.10 -22.23 4.84
N HIS A 56 2.04 -21.70 5.65
CA HIS A 56 1.88 -20.41 6.33
C HIS A 56 1.67 -19.24 5.36
N MET A 57 2.30 -19.29 4.18
CA MET A 57 2.16 -18.29 3.13
C MET A 57 0.83 -18.37 2.37
N LEU A 58 0.13 -19.52 2.43
CA LEU A 58 -1.17 -19.77 1.81
C LEU A 58 -2.37 -19.72 2.80
N TRP A 59 -2.13 -19.81 4.11
CA TRP A 59 -3.15 -19.90 5.18
C TRP A 59 -3.31 -18.54 5.89
N ASN A 60 -4.40 -17.78 5.79
CA ASN A 60 -5.79 -18.07 5.42
C ASN A 60 -6.41 -16.82 4.81
N ILE A 61 -7.12 -16.95 3.70
CA ILE A 61 -8.04 -15.92 3.17
C ILE A 61 -8.96 -15.41 4.28
N GLU A 62 -9.45 -16.28 5.18
CA GLU A 62 -10.24 -15.92 6.36
C GLU A 62 -9.56 -14.88 7.28
N LYS A 63 -8.25 -15.00 7.52
CA LYS A 63 -7.51 -14.03 8.33
C LYS A 63 -7.32 -12.71 7.59
N ARG A 64 -7.22 -12.75 6.27
CA ARG A 64 -7.04 -11.56 5.44
C ARG A 64 -8.35 -10.82 5.25
N LEU A 65 -9.45 -11.56 5.12
CA LEU A 65 -10.81 -11.03 5.16
C LEU A 65 -11.11 -10.44 6.54
N SER A 66 -10.77 -11.13 7.63
CA SER A 66 -10.95 -10.56 8.96
C SER A 66 -10.12 -9.31 9.19
N LEU A 67 -8.90 -9.23 8.65
CA LEU A 67 -8.10 -8.00 8.63
C LEU A 67 -8.74 -6.88 7.80
N LEU A 68 -9.37 -7.20 6.66
CA LEU A 68 -10.13 -6.23 5.86
C LEU A 68 -11.34 -5.70 6.63
N PHE A 69 -12.13 -6.57 7.25
CA PHE A 69 -13.27 -6.12 8.07
C PHE A 69 -12.81 -5.32 9.29
N LEU A 70 -11.72 -5.75 9.94
CA LEU A 70 -11.13 -5.01 11.07
C LEU A 70 -10.63 -3.63 10.63
N SER A 71 -9.93 -3.53 9.48
CA SER A 71 -9.47 -2.24 8.96
C SER A 71 -10.64 -1.34 8.60
N ALA A 72 -11.72 -1.90 8.03
CA ALA A 72 -12.94 -1.16 7.73
C ALA A 72 -13.61 -0.61 8.99
N VAL A 73 -13.72 -1.41 10.05
CA VAL A 73 -14.26 -0.96 11.35
C VAL A 73 -13.38 0.13 11.96
N LEU A 74 -12.06 -0.03 11.94
CA LEU A 74 -11.12 0.95 12.50
C LEU A 74 -11.13 2.28 11.73
N GLN A 75 -11.16 2.23 10.39
CA GLN A 75 -11.31 3.42 9.55
C GLN A 75 -12.68 4.08 9.75
N GLY A 76 -13.76 3.31 9.85
CA GLY A 76 -15.09 3.84 10.17
C GLY A 76 -15.12 4.54 11.53
N ALA A 77 -14.48 3.95 12.55
CA ALA A 77 -14.38 4.53 13.88
C ALA A 77 -13.56 5.83 13.89
N SER A 78 -12.46 5.90 13.15
CA SER A 78 -11.62 7.11 13.08
C SER A 78 -12.30 8.28 12.37
N VAL A 79 -13.19 8.00 11.41
CA VAL A 79 -13.99 9.00 10.68
C VAL A 79 -15.25 9.41 11.48
N GLY A 80 -15.65 8.64 12.49
CA GLY A 80 -16.84 8.88 13.32
C GLY A 80 -16.98 10.31 13.88
N PRO A 81 -15.94 10.93 14.47
CA PRO A 81 -16.01 12.33 14.93
C PRO A 81 -16.33 13.31 13.80
N LEU A 82 -15.76 13.11 12.60
CA LEU A 82 -16.02 13.96 11.45
C LEU A 82 -17.47 13.81 10.95
N ILE A 83 -18.00 12.59 10.95
CA ILE A 83 -19.40 12.31 10.61
C ILE A 83 -20.33 13.01 11.60
N LYS A 84 -20.04 12.96 12.91
CA LYS A 84 -20.82 13.64 13.93
C LYS A 84 -20.92 15.15 13.65
N VAL A 85 -19.78 15.79 13.39
CA VAL A 85 -19.74 17.22 13.03
C VAL A 85 -20.53 17.50 11.75
N ALA A 86 -20.44 16.61 10.75
CA ALA A 86 -21.20 16.76 9.51
C ALA A 86 -22.73 16.71 9.76
N ILE A 87 -23.19 15.77 10.59
CA ILE A 87 -24.61 15.63 10.96
C ILE A 87 -25.09 16.86 11.74
N ASP A 88 -24.29 17.36 12.69
CA ASP A 88 -24.61 18.55 13.49
C ASP A 88 -24.74 19.81 12.63
N VAL A 89 -23.97 19.89 11.54
CA VAL A 89 -24.07 20.99 10.58
C VAL A 89 -25.26 20.81 9.65
N ASP A 90 -25.33 19.71 8.90
CA ASP A 90 -26.43 19.37 8.00
C ASP A 90 -26.33 17.89 7.57
N PRO A 91 -27.30 17.02 7.92
CA PRO A 91 -27.23 15.59 7.61
C PRO A 91 -27.18 15.28 6.11
N SER A 92 -27.65 16.19 5.24
CA SER A 92 -27.58 16.01 3.78
C SER A 92 -26.14 15.96 3.25
N ILE A 93 -25.19 16.59 3.96
CA ILE A 93 -23.76 16.60 3.62
C ILE A 93 -23.21 15.18 3.60
N LEU A 94 -23.57 14.35 4.58
CA LEU A 94 -23.07 12.99 4.69
C LEU A 94 -23.51 12.13 3.48
N ILE A 95 -24.81 12.18 3.16
CA ILE A 95 -25.38 11.40 2.06
C ILE A 95 -24.80 11.86 0.72
N THR A 96 -24.74 13.16 0.49
CA THR A 96 -24.22 13.73 -0.76
C THR A 96 -22.71 13.47 -0.93
N ALA A 97 -21.92 13.53 0.14
CA ALA A 97 -20.50 13.17 0.10
C ALA A 97 -20.31 11.68 -0.23
N PHE A 98 -21.10 10.79 0.40
CA PHE A 98 -21.04 9.35 0.13
C PHE A 98 -21.41 9.02 -1.31
N VAL A 99 -22.56 9.52 -1.79
CA VAL A 99 -23.02 9.30 -3.18
C VAL A 99 -22.03 9.89 -4.18
N GLY A 100 -21.53 11.11 -3.93
CA GLY A 100 -20.53 11.75 -4.79
C GLY A 100 -19.23 10.94 -4.88
N THR A 101 -18.77 10.38 -3.75
CA THR A 101 -17.60 9.49 -3.71
C THR A 101 -17.85 8.20 -4.47
N ALA A 102 -19.02 7.55 -4.28
CA ALA A 102 -19.37 6.32 -4.97
C ALA A 102 -19.43 6.49 -6.49
N VAL A 103 -20.04 7.59 -6.97
CA VAL A 103 -20.06 7.93 -8.39
C VAL A 103 -18.65 8.17 -8.91
N ALA A 104 -17.84 8.98 -8.21
CA ALA A 104 -16.46 9.24 -8.62
C ALA A 104 -15.65 7.94 -8.68
N PHE A 105 -15.71 7.11 -7.64
CA PHE A 105 -15.02 5.82 -7.57
C PHE A 105 -15.38 4.94 -8.77
N VAL A 106 -16.68 4.72 -9.02
CA VAL A 106 -17.14 3.90 -10.15
C VAL A 106 -16.67 4.49 -11.48
N CYS A 107 -16.86 5.79 -11.70
CA CYS A 107 -16.47 6.44 -12.96
C CYS A 107 -14.97 6.32 -13.23
N PHE A 108 -14.13 6.62 -12.25
CA PHE A 108 -12.67 6.60 -12.40
C PHE A 108 -12.11 5.18 -12.45
N SER A 109 -12.65 4.23 -11.68
CA SER A 109 -12.25 2.82 -11.78
C SER A 109 -12.62 2.23 -13.15
N VAL A 110 -13.79 2.55 -13.71
CA VAL A 110 -14.15 2.13 -15.08
C VAL A 110 -13.25 2.79 -16.11
N ALA A 111 -12.99 4.09 -16.00
CA ALA A 111 -12.06 4.78 -16.90
C ALA A 111 -10.65 4.16 -16.85
N ALA A 112 -10.17 3.81 -15.66
CA ALA A 112 -8.92 3.08 -15.48
C ALA A 112 -8.97 1.74 -16.22
N MET A 113 -10.00 0.91 -16.00
CA MET A 113 -10.13 -0.39 -16.67
C MET A 113 -10.08 -0.32 -18.20
N LEU A 114 -10.52 0.80 -18.79
CA LEU A 114 -10.50 1.03 -20.24
C LEU A 114 -9.21 1.69 -20.75
N ALA A 115 -8.38 2.27 -19.86
CA ALA A 115 -7.18 3.01 -20.23
C ALA A 115 -6.02 2.08 -20.65
N ARG A 116 -5.11 2.60 -21.48
CA ARG A 116 -3.94 1.84 -21.97
C ARG A 116 -2.81 1.83 -20.93
N ARG A 117 -2.29 0.64 -20.63
CA ARG A 117 -1.36 0.32 -19.55
C ARG A 117 -0.02 1.08 -19.51
N ARG A 118 0.50 1.72 -20.56
CA ARG A 118 1.94 2.11 -20.57
C ARG A 118 2.33 3.33 -19.72
N GLU A 119 1.39 4.09 -19.16
CA GLU A 119 1.67 5.40 -18.56
C GLU A 119 1.62 5.42 -17.00
N TYR A 120 1.32 4.30 -16.34
CA TYR A 120 1.10 4.28 -14.87
C TYR A 120 2.35 4.62 -14.05
N LEU A 121 3.54 4.25 -14.53
CA LEU A 121 4.78 4.42 -13.76
C LEU A 121 5.15 5.90 -13.64
N TYR A 122 4.90 6.66 -14.71
CA TYR A 122 5.04 8.12 -14.71
C TYR A 122 3.94 8.79 -13.89
N LEU A 123 2.69 8.32 -13.99
CA LEU A 123 1.56 8.88 -13.24
C LEU A 123 1.74 8.67 -11.73
N GLY A 124 2.11 7.46 -11.29
CA GLY A 124 2.38 7.16 -9.89
C GLY A 124 3.55 7.97 -9.32
N GLY A 125 4.62 8.15 -10.10
CA GLY A 125 5.75 9.03 -9.72
C GLY A 125 5.35 10.50 -9.59
N LEU A 126 4.53 11.01 -10.51
CA LEU A 126 4.01 12.38 -10.46
C LEU A 126 3.07 12.59 -9.26
N LEU A 127 2.15 11.66 -9.00
CA LEU A 127 1.24 11.75 -7.85
C LEU A 127 1.99 11.64 -6.52
N SER A 128 3.03 10.80 -6.45
CA SER A 128 3.87 10.65 -5.24
C SER A 128 4.70 11.88 -4.93
N SER A 129 5.26 12.52 -5.95
CA SER A 129 5.94 13.80 -5.75
C SER A 129 4.95 14.91 -5.35
N ALA A 130 3.76 14.95 -5.95
CA ALA A 130 2.71 15.91 -5.57
C ALA A 130 2.20 15.71 -4.12
N LEU A 131 2.05 14.45 -3.68
CA LEU A 131 1.68 14.12 -2.29
C LEU A 131 2.78 14.54 -1.30
N SER A 132 4.05 14.34 -1.65
CA SER A 132 5.18 14.79 -0.83
C SER A 132 5.20 16.32 -0.67
N ILE A 133 4.92 17.06 -1.74
CA ILE A 133 4.79 18.53 -1.69
C ILE A 133 3.65 18.93 -0.76
N LEU A 134 2.48 18.29 -0.84
CA LEU A 134 1.39 18.54 0.09
C LEU A 134 1.80 18.30 1.54
N MET A 135 2.48 17.18 1.81
CA MET A 135 2.97 16.87 3.15
C MET A 135 3.87 17.97 3.72
N TRP A 136 4.81 18.48 2.91
CA TRP A 136 5.66 19.63 3.31
C TRP A 136 4.88 20.93 3.48
N LEU A 137 3.85 21.18 2.65
CA LEU A 137 2.98 22.33 2.81
C LEU A 137 2.16 22.26 4.10
N GLN A 138 1.61 21.09 4.46
CA GLN A 138 0.94 20.89 5.74
C GLN A 138 1.88 21.11 6.92
N PHE A 139 3.11 20.58 6.84
CA PHE A 139 4.12 20.79 7.87
C PHE A 139 4.47 22.27 8.05
N ALA A 140 4.71 22.98 6.95
CA ALA A 140 4.96 24.42 6.98
C ALA A 140 3.75 25.20 7.52
N SER A 141 2.55 24.89 7.05
CA SER A 141 1.28 25.48 7.51
C SER A 141 1.07 25.28 9.02
N SER A 142 1.46 24.11 9.55
CA SER A 142 1.37 23.81 10.98
C SER A 142 2.37 24.61 11.84
N ILE A 143 3.55 24.96 11.30
CA ILE A 143 4.59 25.70 12.03
C ILE A 143 4.40 27.21 11.92
N PHE A 144 4.08 27.71 10.72
CA PHE A 144 4.05 29.14 10.40
C PHE A 144 2.64 29.75 10.47
N GLY A 145 1.62 28.94 10.73
CA GLY A 145 0.21 29.37 10.76
C GLY A 145 -0.42 29.34 9.36
N GLY A 146 -1.26 28.34 9.12
CA GLY A 146 -1.95 28.15 7.85
C GLY A 146 -2.97 29.24 7.53
N SER A 147 -2.95 29.73 6.28
CA SER A 147 -4.01 30.61 5.78
C SER A 147 -5.19 29.81 5.24
N ALA A 148 -6.39 30.41 5.26
CA ALA A 148 -7.59 29.80 4.68
C ALA A 148 -7.44 29.48 3.18
N SER A 149 -6.58 30.20 2.46
CA SER A 149 -6.29 29.96 1.05
C SER A 149 -5.43 28.71 0.85
N VAL A 150 -4.39 28.55 1.67
CA VAL A 150 -3.52 27.36 1.65
C VAL A 150 -4.36 26.13 2.00
N PHE A 151 -5.21 26.21 3.02
CA PHE A 151 -6.12 25.11 3.38
C PHE A 151 -7.09 24.74 2.25
N LYS A 152 -7.68 25.73 1.55
CA LYS A 152 -8.55 25.47 0.38
C LYS A 152 -7.77 24.82 -0.76
N PHE A 153 -6.60 25.34 -1.08
CA PHE A 153 -5.73 24.76 -2.10
C PHE A 153 -5.39 23.31 -1.77
N GLU A 154 -4.94 23.04 -0.53
CA GLU A 154 -4.66 21.70 -0.06
C GLU A 154 -5.88 20.80 -0.26
N LEU A 155 -7.07 21.21 0.21
CA LEU A 155 -8.28 20.40 0.12
C LEU A 155 -8.60 19.94 -1.31
N TYR A 156 -8.68 20.87 -2.26
CA TYR A 156 -9.04 20.56 -3.66
C TYR A 156 -7.90 19.87 -4.42
N PHE A 157 -6.65 20.28 -4.21
CA PHE A 157 -5.50 19.66 -4.87
C PHE A 157 -5.25 18.24 -4.34
N GLY A 158 -5.38 18.04 -3.03
CA GLY A 158 -5.32 16.73 -2.41
C GLY A 158 -6.44 15.80 -2.87
N LEU A 159 -7.65 16.33 -3.13
CA LEU A 159 -8.72 15.53 -3.74
C LEU A 159 -8.32 15.01 -5.12
N LEU A 160 -7.72 15.87 -5.97
CA LEU A 160 -7.24 15.47 -7.30
C LEU A 160 -6.18 14.38 -7.19
N ILE A 161 -5.23 14.52 -6.25
CA ILE A 161 -4.19 13.51 -6.02
C ILE A 161 -4.79 12.17 -5.57
N PHE A 162 -5.71 12.17 -4.60
CA PHE A 162 -6.33 10.91 -4.14
C PHE A 162 -7.17 10.24 -5.22
N VAL A 163 -7.92 11.02 -6.02
CA VAL A 163 -8.63 10.48 -7.19
C VAL A 163 -7.64 9.92 -8.23
N GLY A 164 -6.50 10.57 -8.42
CA GLY A 164 -5.43 10.08 -9.28
C GLY A 164 -4.83 8.77 -8.78
N TYR A 165 -4.59 8.64 -7.47
CA TYR A 165 -4.10 7.40 -6.86
C TYR A 165 -5.08 6.26 -7.02
N MET A 166 -6.38 6.51 -6.83
CA MET A 166 -7.41 5.51 -7.07
C MET A 166 -7.38 4.95 -8.51
N VAL A 167 -7.03 5.78 -9.51
CA VAL A 167 -6.81 5.33 -10.90
C VAL A 167 -5.53 4.50 -11.01
N VAL A 168 -4.43 4.94 -10.40
CA VAL A 168 -3.15 4.20 -10.38
C VAL A 168 -3.30 2.84 -9.70
N ASP A 169 -3.98 2.79 -8.56
CA ASP A 169 -4.20 1.57 -7.78
C ASP A 169 -5.10 0.59 -8.55
N THR A 170 -6.14 1.08 -9.23
CA THR A 170 -6.95 0.24 -10.13
C THR A 170 -6.10 -0.33 -11.28
N GLN A 171 -5.19 0.47 -11.86
CA GLN A 171 -4.27 -0.02 -12.90
C GLN A 171 -3.25 -1.03 -12.38
N GLU A 172 -2.69 -0.78 -11.20
CA GLU A 172 -1.72 -1.67 -10.57
C GLU A 172 -2.36 -3.03 -10.25
N ILE A 173 -3.62 -3.04 -9.78
CA ILE A 173 -4.41 -4.27 -9.59
C ILE A 173 -4.55 -5.04 -10.90
N ILE A 174 -4.92 -4.35 -12.00
CA ILE A 174 -5.04 -4.98 -13.32
C ILE A 174 -3.70 -5.55 -13.79
N GLU A 175 -2.60 -4.84 -13.54
CA GLU A 175 -1.27 -5.29 -13.90
C GLU A 175 -0.82 -6.51 -13.12
N LYS A 176 -0.96 -6.47 -11.79
CA LYS A 176 -0.71 -7.60 -10.88
C LYS A 176 -1.52 -8.83 -11.29
N ALA A 177 -2.81 -8.65 -11.62
CA ALA A 177 -3.66 -9.73 -12.12
C ALA A 177 -3.12 -10.37 -13.42
N HIS A 178 -2.59 -9.57 -14.34
CA HIS A 178 -1.95 -10.12 -15.56
C HIS A 178 -0.60 -10.80 -15.29
N LEU A 179 0.09 -10.43 -14.22
CA LEU A 179 1.31 -11.09 -13.74
C LEU A 179 1.01 -12.34 -12.91
N GLY A 180 -0.26 -12.69 -12.71
CA GLY A 180 -0.72 -13.88 -11.99
C GLY A 180 -1.06 -13.66 -10.52
N ASP A 181 -0.94 -12.44 -9.98
CA ASP A 181 -1.38 -12.10 -8.63
C ASP A 181 -2.90 -11.82 -8.62
N MET A 182 -3.68 -12.83 -8.24
CA MET A 182 -5.15 -12.81 -8.22
C MET A 182 -5.73 -12.61 -6.81
N ASP A 183 -4.95 -11.99 -5.92
CA ASP A 183 -5.29 -11.76 -4.53
C ASP A 183 -6.35 -10.67 -4.34
N TYR A 184 -7.61 -11.05 -4.55
CA TYR A 184 -8.74 -10.13 -4.47
C TYR A 184 -8.90 -9.46 -3.11
N VAL A 185 -8.46 -10.07 -2.01
CA VAL A 185 -8.58 -9.49 -0.67
C VAL A 185 -7.66 -8.28 -0.53
N LYS A 186 -6.40 -8.41 -0.95
CA LYS A 186 -5.44 -7.31 -0.96
C LYS A 186 -5.89 -6.19 -1.89
N HIS A 187 -6.32 -6.55 -3.09
CA HIS A 187 -6.83 -5.59 -4.08
C HIS A 187 -8.06 -4.83 -3.55
N SER A 188 -8.97 -5.52 -2.85
CA SER A 188 -10.15 -4.90 -2.23
C SER A 188 -9.77 -3.95 -1.09
N LEU A 189 -8.76 -4.28 -0.28
CA LEU A 189 -8.29 -3.42 0.81
C LEU A 189 -7.67 -2.12 0.28
N THR A 190 -6.89 -2.20 -0.79
CA THR A 190 -6.34 -1.03 -1.48
C THR A 190 -7.46 -0.10 -1.95
N LEU A 191 -8.39 -0.63 -2.75
CA LEU A 191 -9.53 0.14 -3.27
C LEU A 191 -10.44 0.70 -2.16
N PHE A 192 -10.65 -0.04 -1.08
CA PHE A 192 -11.40 0.42 0.08
C PHE A 192 -10.73 1.64 0.74
N THR A 193 -9.40 1.61 0.87
CA THR A 193 -8.63 2.71 1.47
C THR A 193 -8.70 3.96 0.59
N ASP A 194 -8.62 3.81 -0.73
CA ASP A 194 -8.82 4.92 -1.68
C ASP A 194 -10.22 5.52 -1.55
N PHE A 195 -11.25 4.67 -1.49
CA PHE A 195 -12.62 5.12 -1.32
C PHE A 195 -12.80 5.94 -0.04
N VAL A 196 -12.29 5.45 1.10
CA VAL A 196 -12.37 6.16 2.38
C VAL A 196 -11.58 7.47 2.33
N ALA A 197 -10.39 7.48 1.73
CA ALA A 197 -9.58 8.69 1.60
C ALA A 197 -10.30 9.78 0.78
N VAL A 198 -10.88 9.42 -0.36
CA VAL A 198 -11.67 10.34 -1.19
C VAL A 198 -12.95 10.77 -0.45
N PHE A 199 -13.65 9.86 0.22
CA PHE A 199 -14.86 10.17 0.99
C PHE A 199 -14.59 11.21 2.08
N VAL A 200 -13.56 10.99 2.90
CA VAL A 200 -13.16 11.94 3.96
C VAL A 200 -12.83 13.30 3.34
N ARG A 201 -12.11 13.31 2.21
CA ARG A 201 -11.74 14.56 1.54
C ARG A 201 -12.96 15.34 1.05
N ILE A 202 -13.90 14.66 0.39
CA ILE A 202 -15.16 15.25 -0.08
C ILE A 202 -16.00 15.73 1.11
N LEU A 203 -16.12 14.94 2.17
CA LEU A 203 -16.87 15.29 3.38
C LEU A 203 -16.35 16.58 4.01
N ILE A 204 -15.03 16.73 4.16
CA ILE A 204 -14.40 17.95 4.70
C ILE A 204 -14.69 19.16 3.80
N ILE A 205 -14.59 19.00 2.46
CA ILE A 205 -14.88 20.07 1.50
C ILE A 205 -16.34 20.53 1.63
N MET A 206 -17.29 19.60 1.66
CA MET A 206 -18.72 19.92 1.75
C MET A 206 -19.08 20.54 3.10
N LEU A 207 -18.50 20.04 4.19
CA LEU A 207 -18.63 20.61 5.52
C LEU A 207 -18.16 22.07 5.56
N LYS A 208 -16.93 22.32 5.08
CA LYS A 208 -16.35 23.67 5.07
C LYS A 208 -17.16 24.63 4.20
N ASN A 209 -17.58 24.19 3.02
CA ASN A 209 -18.41 24.98 2.11
C ASN A 209 -19.77 25.34 2.73
N SER A 210 -20.37 24.44 3.51
CA SER A 210 -21.65 24.67 4.18
C SER A 210 -21.53 25.65 5.35
N THR A 211 -20.47 25.52 6.15
CA THR A 211 -20.16 26.46 7.25
C THR A 211 -19.88 27.87 6.72
N ASP A 212 -19.04 28.02 5.68
CA ASP A 212 -18.75 29.32 5.05
C ASP A 212 -20.03 29.98 4.50
N LYS A 213 -20.97 29.21 3.96
CA LYS A 213 -22.28 29.71 3.49
C LYS A 213 -23.16 30.22 4.65
N LYS A 214 -23.21 29.50 5.78
CA LYS A 214 -23.98 29.90 6.97
C LYS A 214 -23.43 31.19 7.57
N GLU A 215 -22.10 31.33 7.68
CA GLU A 215 -21.45 32.55 8.16
C GLU A 215 -21.75 33.77 7.28
N LYS A 216 -21.66 33.62 5.95
CA LYS A 216 -21.99 34.69 5.00
C LYS A 216 -23.46 35.13 5.13
N LYS A 217 -24.39 34.20 5.32
CA LYS A 217 -25.81 34.54 5.54
C LYS A 217 -26.02 35.31 6.85
N LYS A 218 -25.30 34.96 7.93
CA LYS A 218 -25.35 35.69 9.21
C LYS A 218 -24.83 37.12 9.07
N LYS A 219 -23.69 37.31 8.37
CA LYS A 219 -23.11 38.64 8.11
C LYS A 219 -23.97 39.55 7.20
N ARG A 220 -24.91 38.99 6.44
CA ARG A 220 -25.86 39.77 5.61
C ARG A 220 -27.13 40.16 6.36
N ARG A 221 -27.39 39.55 7.52
CA ARG A 221 -28.57 39.81 8.37
C ARG A 221 -28.29 40.75 9.54
N ASN A 222 -27.01 40.88 9.91
CA ASN A 222 -26.51 41.90 10.84
C ASN A 222 -26.00 43.09 10.03
#